data_AF-A0A9E5UNL1-F1
#
_entry.id   AF-A0A9E5UNL1-F1
#
_cell.length_a   1.000
_cell.length_b   1.000
_cell.length_c   1.000
_cell.angle_alpha   90.00
_cell.angle_beta   90.00
_cell.angle_gamma   90.00
#
_symmetry.space_group_name_H-M   'P 1'
#
loop_
_entity.id
_entity.type
_entity.pdbx_description
1 polymer ?
#
loop_
_entity_poly.entity_id
_entity_poly.type
_entity_poly.pdbx_seq_one_letter_code
_entity_poly.pdbx_strand_id
1 'polypeptide(L)'
;MLITALGWYATKHAVGVYGSQAPRQSWQESQHFDQLQAEIDACALPSPQKEAQGKFCIEGYVILYNRFNQAEKGVAIGRLENGLRAIAYLEGEADILRHYCETELVGQTGLVRFDAQRKRNLLRFEG
;
A
#
# COMPACT_ATOMS: atom_id res chain seq x y z
N MET A 1 -7.18 6.08 30.05
CA MET A 1 -6.25 6.44 28.97
C MET A 1 -6.17 5.28 27.99
N LEU A 2 -6.25 5.58 26.70
CA LEU A 2 -6.07 4.62 25.62
C LEU A 2 -4.68 4.85 25.01
N ILE A 3 -3.89 3.79 24.87
CA ILE A 3 -2.63 3.79 24.13
C ILE A 3 -2.78 2.83 22.96
N THR A 4 -2.32 3.24 21.78
CA THR A 4 -2.20 2.37 20.60
C THR A 4 -0.74 2.32 20.17
N ALA A 5 -0.33 1.18 19.64
CA ALA A 5 1.03 0.96 19.13
C ALA A 5 0.95 0.25 17.77
N LEU A 6 1.61 0.84 16.76
CA LEU A 6 1.72 0.30 15.42
C LEU A 6 3.15 -0.20 15.18
N GLY A 7 3.28 -1.38 14.58
CA GLY A 7 4.55 -1.97 14.23
C GLY A 7 4.84 -1.89 12.73
N TRP A 8 6.08 -1.53 12.37
CA TRP A 8 6.61 -1.62 11.00
C TRP A 8 5.71 -0.91 9.97
N TYR A 9 5.40 -1.55 8.83
CA TYR A 9 4.42 -1.08 7.84
C TYR A 9 2.98 -1.39 8.25
N ALA A 10 2.60 -1.03 9.50
CA ALA A 10 1.31 -1.36 10.10
C ALA A 10 0.99 -2.87 10.10
N THR A 11 2.01 -3.73 10.22
CA THR A 11 1.84 -5.19 10.21
C THR A 11 1.33 -5.74 11.54
N LYS A 12 1.41 -4.93 12.61
CA LYS A 12 0.91 -5.26 13.95
C LYS A 12 0.25 -4.03 14.55
N HIS A 13 -0.81 -4.26 15.32
CA HIS A 13 -1.48 -3.24 16.12
C HIS A 13 -1.72 -3.78 17.52
N ALA A 14 -1.31 -3.03 18.54
CA ALA A 14 -1.55 -3.35 19.94
C ALA A 14 -2.25 -2.18 20.63
N VAL A 15 -3.12 -2.50 21.59
CA VAL A 15 -3.93 -1.52 22.31
C VAL A 15 -3.82 -1.77 23.82
N GLY A 16 -3.64 -0.70 24.58
CA GLY A 16 -3.65 -0.72 26.05
C GLY A 16 -4.67 0.27 26.60
N VAL A 17 -5.51 -0.19 27.53
CA VAL A 17 -6.49 0.64 28.23
C VAL A 17 -6.12 0.71 29.71
N TYR A 18 -5.91 1.93 30.21
CA TYR A 18 -5.42 2.18 31.57
C TYR A 18 -6.39 3.06 32.35
N GLY A 19 -6.59 2.76 33.63
CA GLY A 19 -7.43 3.53 34.54
C GLY A 19 -6.87 3.52 35.97
N SER A 20 -7.27 4.50 36.77
CA SER A 20 -6.86 4.61 38.18
C SER A 20 -7.74 3.81 39.14
N GLN A 21 -8.90 3.34 38.68
CA GLN A 21 -9.78 2.49 39.48
C GLN A 21 -9.35 1.03 39.37
N ALA A 22 -9.34 0.33 40.50
CA ALA A 22 -9.11 -1.10 40.52
C ALA A 22 -10.17 -1.82 39.67
N PRO A 23 -9.79 -2.82 38.86
CA PRO A 23 -10.75 -3.54 38.03
C PRO A 23 -11.71 -4.33 38.92
N ARG A 24 -13.00 -4.34 38.55
CA ARG A 24 -14.03 -5.11 39.28
C ARG A 24 -13.88 -6.62 39.11
N GLN A 25 -13.13 -7.05 38.10
CA GLN A 25 -12.88 -8.45 37.75
C GLN A 25 -11.38 -8.68 37.67
N SER A 26 -10.93 -9.86 38.06
CA SER A 26 -9.54 -10.29 37.86
C SER A 26 -9.19 -10.33 36.38
N TRP A 27 -7.91 -10.17 36.06
CA TRP A 27 -7.42 -10.31 34.69
C TRP A 27 -7.80 -11.69 34.13
N GLN A 28 -8.33 -11.69 32.90
CA GLN A 28 -8.58 -12.88 32.11
C GLN A 28 -7.98 -12.66 30.73
N GLU A 29 -7.20 -13.62 30.27
CA GLU A 29 -6.75 -13.63 28.89
C GLU A 29 -7.96 -13.89 27.98
N SER A 30 -8.10 -13.10 26.91
CA SER A 30 -9.19 -13.30 25.97
C SER A 30 -8.96 -14.60 25.21
N GLN A 31 -9.93 -15.51 25.28
CA GLN A 31 -9.88 -16.79 24.57
C GLN A 31 -10.12 -16.64 23.06
N HIS A 32 -10.42 -15.42 22.58
CA HIS A 32 -10.84 -15.17 21.20
C HIS A 32 -9.74 -14.62 20.29
N PHE A 33 -8.56 -14.28 20.81
CA PHE A 33 -7.53 -13.64 19.98
C PHE A 33 -7.04 -14.54 18.84
N ASP A 34 -6.87 -15.84 19.08
CA ASP A 34 -6.48 -16.79 18.03
C ASP A 34 -7.56 -16.93 16.95
N GLN A 35 -8.84 -16.95 17.35
CA GLN A 35 -9.98 -17.01 16.43
C GLN A 35 -10.06 -15.74 15.58
N LEU A 36 -9.94 -14.56 16.21
CA LEU A 36 -9.93 -13.27 15.51
C LEU A 36 -8.75 -13.17 14.53
N GLN A 37 -7.56 -13.65 14.92
CA GLN A 37 -6.41 -13.68 14.01
C GLN A 37 -6.66 -14.62 12.82
N ALA A 38 -7.26 -15.79 13.04
CA ALA A 38 -7.61 -16.70 11.96
C ALA A 38 -8.64 -16.10 10.98
N GLU A 39 -9.61 -15.33 11.46
CA GLU A 39 -10.57 -14.59 10.62
C GLU A 39 -9.87 -13.52 9.75
N ILE A 40 -8.90 -12.81 10.32
CA ILE A 40 -8.07 -11.84 9.58
C ILE A 40 -7.24 -12.55 8.52
N ASP A 41 -6.60 -13.67 8.86
CA ASP A 41 -5.76 -14.44 7.96
C ASP A 41 -6.59 -15.06 6.82
N ALA A 42 -7.85 -15.45 7.08
CA ALA A 42 -8.79 -15.91 6.05
C ALA A 42 -9.15 -14.81 5.04
N CYS A 43 -8.99 -13.54 5.41
CA CYS A 43 -9.16 -12.38 4.53
C CYS A 43 -7.87 -12.01 3.78
N ALA A 44 -6.83 -12.85 3.82
CA ALA A 44 -5.59 -12.61 3.10
C ALA A 44 -5.83 -12.40 1.60
N LEU A 45 -5.23 -11.35 1.08
CA LEU A 45 -5.34 -11.01 -0.33
C LEU A 45 -4.41 -11.90 -1.18
N PRO A 46 -4.76 -12.15 -2.46
CA PRO A 46 -3.87 -12.82 -3.38
C PRO A 46 -2.52 -12.11 -3.48
N SER A 47 -1.46 -12.89 -3.71
CA SER A 47 -0.14 -12.31 -4.00
C SER A 47 -0.21 -11.41 -5.23
N PRO A 48 0.47 -10.26 -5.22
CA PRO A 48 0.47 -9.36 -6.36
C PRO A 48 1.17 -9.99 -7.57
N GLN A 49 0.70 -9.67 -8.77
CA GLN A 49 1.31 -10.07 -10.02
C GLN A 49 2.67 -9.39 -10.17
N LYS A 50 3.74 -10.20 -10.20
CA LYS A 50 5.12 -9.70 -10.25
C LYS A 50 5.46 -9.08 -11.60
N GLU A 51 5.10 -9.75 -12.69
CA GLU A 51 5.31 -9.30 -14.06
C GLU A 51 3.95 -8.90 -14.64
N ALA A 52 3.65 -7.61 -14.57
CA ALA A 52 2.35 -7.06 -14.92
C ALA A 52 2.33 -6.58 -16.38
N GLN A 53 1.20 -6.80 -17.06
CA GLN A 53 0.97 -6.33 -18.41
C GLN A 53 -0.50 -5.98 -18.61
N GLY A 54 -0.78 -4.92 -19.37
CA GLY A 54 -2.13 -4.52 -19.76
C GLY A 54 -2.60 -3.27 -19.02
N LYS A 55 -3.93 -3.09 -18.90
CA LYS A 55 -4.47 -1.93 -18.19
C LYS A 55 -4.30 -2.06 -16.69
N PHE A 56 -3.98 -0.95 -16.07
CA PHE A 56 -3.67 -0.83 -14.65
C PHE A 56 -4.37 0.39 -14.07
N CYS A 57 -5.31 0.17 -13.17
CA CYS A 57 -6.02 1.22 -12.44
C CYS A 57 -5.34 1.47 -11.09
N ILE A 58 -4.94 2.71 -10.82
CA ILE A 58 -4.19 3.06 -9.60
C ILE A 58 -5.14 3.06 -8.39
N GLU A 59 -4.73 2.38 -7.32
CA GLU A 59 -5.40 2.39 -6.02
C GLU A 59 -4.65 3.28 -5.00
N GLY A 60 -3.36 3.50 -5.19
CA GLY A 60 -2.55 4.40 -4.37
C GLY A 60 -1.16 4.60 -4.98
N TYR A 61 -0.54 5.74 -4.70
CA TYR A 61 0.76 6.08 -5.27
C TYR A 61 1.57 6.99 -4.35
N VAL A 62 2.88 7.03 -4.59
CA VAL A 62 3.81 7.95 -3.95
C VAL A 62 4.79 8.50 -5.00
N ILE A 63 5.13 9.78 -4.88
CA ILE A 63 6.22 10.42 -5.63
C ILE A 63 7.35 10.71 -4.65
N LEU A 64 8.52 10.13 -4.90
CA LEU A 64 9.73 10.31 -4.10
C LEU A 64 10.53 11.50 -4.66
N TYR A 65 10.86 12.43 -3.78
CA TYR A 65 11.74 13.56 -4.07
C TYR A 65 13.17 13.24 -3.64
N ASN A 66 14.13 13.71 -4.43
CA ASN A 66 15.55 13.64 -4.07
C ASN A 66 15.94 14.77 -3.11
N ARG A 67 17.20 14.74 -2.63
CA ARG A 67 17.77 15.78 -1.74
C ARG A 67 17.86 17.19 -2.35
N PHE A 68 17.70 17.31 -3.67
CA PHE A 68 17.70 18.58 -4.39
C PHE A 68 16.28 19.07 -4.68
N ASN A 69 15.27 18.50 -4.01
CA ASN A 69 13.86 18.85 -4.15
C ASN A 69 13.30 18.65 -5.57
N GLN A 70 13.78 17.62 -6.27
CA GLN A 70 13.27 17.21 -7.58
C GLN A 70 12.56 15.86 -7.46
N ALA A 71 11.40 15.74 -8.11
CA ALA A 71 10.70 14.47 -8.23
C ALA A 71 11.57 13.47 -8.99
N GLU A 72 11.94 12.37 -8.33
CA GLU A 72 12.92 11.41 -8.83
C GLU A 72 12.26 10.11 -9.29
N LYS A 73 11.27 9.62 -8.52
CA LYS A 73 10.64 8.33 -8.75
C LYS A 73 9.17 8.38 -8.37
N GLY A 74 8.30 7.82 -9.19
CA GLY A 74 6.93 7.52 -8.81
C GLY A 74 6.71 6.02 -8.67
N VAL A 75 5.98 5.59 -7.64
CA VAL A 75 5.58 4.19 -7.45
C VAL A 75 4.07 4.15 -7.20
N ALA A 76 3.37 3.29 -7.93
CA ALA A 76 1.94 3.08 -7.78
C ALA A 76 1.64 1.60 -7.46
N ILE A 77 0.65 1.39 -6.61
CA ILE A 77 -0.06 0.11 -6.46
C ILE A 77 -1.44 0.25 -7.09
N GLY A 78 -1.88 -0.80 -7.75
CA GLY A 78 -3.12 -0.76 -8.52
C GLY A 78 -3.55 -2.14 -8.97
N ARG A 79 -4.66 -2.16 -9.69
CA ARG A 79 -5.36 -3.38 -10.10
C ARG A 79 -5.35 -3.54 -11.61
N LEU A 80 -5.09 -4.76 -12.06
CA LEU A 80 -5.15 -5.18 -13.46
C LEU A 80 -6.57 -5.58 -13.85
N GLU A 81 -6.84 -5.72 -15.16
CA GLU A 81 -8.13 -6.22 -15.66
C GLU A 81 -8.49 -7.62 -15.14
N ASN A 82 -7.48 -8.44 -14.82
CA ASN A 82 -7.69 -9.77 -14.21
C ASN A 82 -8.03 -9.71 -12.70
N GLY A 83 -8.15 -8.51 -12.13
CA GLY A 83 -8.49 -8.29 -10.72
C GLY A 83 -7.31 -8.40 -9.75
N LEU A 84 -6.13 -8.85 -10.19
CA LEU A 84 -4.94 -8.93 -9.35
C LEU A 84 -4.30 -7.56 -9.17
N ARG A 85 -3.66 -7.37 -8.01
CA ARG A 85 -2.84 -6.18 -7.76
C ARG A 85 -1.45 -6.33 -8.36
N ALA A 86 -0.85 -5.22 -8.74
CA ALA A 86 0.57 -5.14 -9.06
C ALA A 86 1.15 -3.81 -8.56
N ILE A 87 2.48 -3.76 -8.47
CA ILE A 87 3.23 -2.53 -8.18
C ILE A 87 3.97 -2.14 -9.44
N ALA A 88 3.92 -0.87 -9.81
CA ALA A 88 4.60 -0.32 -10.98
C ALA A 88 5.25 1.03 -10.69
N TYR A 89 6.34 1.31 -11.40
CA TYR A 89 6.96 2.63 -11.39
C TYR A 89 6.31 3.51 -12.45
N LEU A 90 6.04 4.76 -12.11
CA LEU A 90 5.55 5.74 -13.08
C LEU A 90 6.69 6.06 -14.07
N GLU A 91 6.42 5.92 -15.36
CA GLU A 91 7.32 6.40 -16.41
C GLU A 91 7.18 7.91 -16.56
N GLY A 92 8.32 8.58 -16.54
CA GLY A 92 8.40 10.02 -16.74
C GLY A 92 9.72 10.58 -16.23
N GLU A 93 10.10 11.73 -16.76
CA GLU A 93 11.18 12.55 -16.22
C GLU A 93 10.65 13.44 -15.08
N ALA A 94 11.53 14.22 -14.46
CA ALA A 94 11.20 15.02 -13.28
C ALA A 94 9.98 15.92 -13.46
N ASP A 95 9.81 16.52 -14.64
CA ASP A 95 8.68 17.42 -14.93
C ASP A 95 7.34 16.66 -15.00
N ILE A 96 7.33 15.46 -15.59
CA ILE A 96 6.14 14.60 -15.63
C ILE A 96 5.77 14.13 -14.22
N LEU A 97 6.77 13.70 -13.44
CA LEU A 97 6.54 13.27 -12.07
C LEU A 97 6.07 14.41 -11.17
N ARG A 98 6.55 15.64 -11.41
CA ARG A 98 6.09 16.84 -10.73
C ARG A 98 4.64 17.16 -11.07
N HIS A 99 4.26 17.01 -12.34
CA HIS A 99 2.87 17.17 -12.74
C HIS A 99 1.94 16.20 -12.00
N TYR A 100 2.37 14.96 -11.75
CA TYR A 100 1.60 13.99 -10.95
C TYR A 100 1.48 14.35 -9.46
N CYS A 101 2.23 15.32 -8.95
CA CYS A 101 2.01 15.86 -7.61
C CYS A 101 0.84 16.86 -7.56
N GLU A 102 0.46 17.41 -8.70
CA GLU A 102 -0.62 18.39 -8.85
C GLU A 102 -1.91 17.75 -9.38
N THR A 103 -1.86 16.46 -9.70
CA THR A 103 -2.95 15.68 -10.30
C THR A 103 -3.27 14.47 -9.43
N GLU A 104 -4.56 14.22 -9.17
CA GLU A 104 -5.02 13.01 -8.49
C GLU A 104 -4.92 11.81 -9.44
N LEU A 105 -4.06 10.84 -9.12
CA LEU A 105 -3.87 9.63 -9.94
C LEU A 105 -4.73 8.44 -9.51
N VAL A 106 -5.27 8.43 -8.30
CA VAL A 106 -6.13 7.33 -7.83
C VAL A 106 -7.38 7.24 -8.70
N GLY A 107 -7.69 6.03 -9.14
CA GLY A 107 -8.79 5.77 -10.09
C GLY A 107 -8.43 6.00 -11.56
N GLN A 108 -7.28 6.63 -11.86
CA GLN A 108 -6.81 6.73 -13.23
C GLN A 108 -6.27 5.38 -13.73
N THR A 109 -6.48 5.13 -15.03
CA THR A 109 -6.02 3.91 -15.69
C THR A 109 -4.91 4.24 -16.67
N GLY A 110 -3.79 3.53 -16.57
CA GLY A 110 -2.71 3.55 -17.56
C GLY A 110 -2.39 2.16 -18.07
N LEU A 111 -1.38 2.07 -18.92
CA LEU A 111 -0.82 0.81 -19.40
C LEU A 111 0.43 0.46 -18.60
N VAL A 112 0.42 -0.74 -18.02
CA VAL A 112 1.58 -1.32 -17.34
C VAL A 112 2.26 -2.36 -18.24
N ARG A 113 3.59 -2.40 -18.18
CA ARG A 113 4.41 -3.44 -18.79
C ARG A 113 5.55 -3.83 -17.88
N PHE A 114 5.96 -5.10 -17.92
CA PHE A 114 7.18 -5.53 -17.25
C PHE A 114 8.41 -5.18 -18.08
N ASP A 115 9.37 -4.48 -17.47
CA ASP A 115 10.70 -4.25 -18.03
C ASP A 115 11.67 -5.29 -17.49
N ALA A 116 12.02 -6.27 -18.33
CA ALA A 116 12.89 -7.38 -17.97
C ALA A 116 14.35 -6.94 -17.68
N GLN A 117 14.83 -5.86 -18.31
CA GLN A 117 16.19 -5.36 -18.07
C GLN A 117 16.29 -4.73 -16.68
N ARG A 118 15.28 -3.94 -16.31
CA ARG A 118 15.21 -3.26 -15.02
C ARG A 118 14.53 -4.09 -13.93
N LYS A 119 14.00 -5.27 -14.28
CA LYS A 119 13.24 -6.19 -13.42
C LYS A 119 12.13 -5.50 -12.62
N ARG A 120 11.34 -4.66 -13.28
CA ARG A 120 10.26 -3.89 -12.64
C ARG A 120 9.13 -3.59 -13.62
N ASN A 121 7.93 -3.41 -13.10
CA ASN A 121 6.80 -2.93 -13.91
C ASN A 121 6.91 -1.41 -14.11
N LEU A 122 6.54 -0.96 -15.29
CA LEU A 122 6.54 0.43 -15.72
C LEU A 122 5.12 0.80 -16.15
N LEU A 123 4.60 1.88 -15.58
CA LEU A 123 3.26 2.40 -15.82
C LEU A 123 3.35 3.70 -16.61
N ARG A 124 2.62 3.77 -17.70
CA ARG A 124 2.50 4.95 -18.55
C ARG A 124 1.02 5.29 -18.74
N PHE A 125 0.69 6.57 -18.70
CA PHE A 125 -0.64 7.04 -19.11
C PHE A 125 -0.65 7.29 -20.61
N GLU A 126 -1.73 6.89 -21.27
CA GLU A 126 -2.04 7.39 -22.60
C GLU A 126 -2.56 8.82 -22.40
N GLY A 127 -1.86 9.79 -23.00
CA GLY A 127 -2.14 11.22 -22.82
C GLY A 127 -3.47 11.66 -23.42
#